data_AF-A0A7V9B7R7-F1
#
_entry.id   AF-A0A7V9B7R7-F1
#
_cell.length_a   1.000
_cell.length_b   1.000
_cell.length_c   1.000
_cell.angle_alpha   90.00
_cell.angle_beta   90.00
_cell.angle_gamma   90.00
#
_symmetry.space_group_name_H-M   'P 1'
#
loop_
_entity.id
_entity.type
_entity.pdbx_description
1 polymer ?
#
loop_
_entity_poly.entity_id
_entity_poly.type
_entity_poly.pdbx_seq_one_letter_code
_entity_poly.pdbx_strand_id
1 'polypeptide(L)'
;MTEAGKNRTMKETGLIQVRRAGLSRRSFVGGAAAFGALALGSPALAQQDQPIIEPIGGTQAGQGQNQVPITLPEEQTVGEIEQMAVLSSGEYFATSGHNLTEPFLAVWRMAGGQAILGIPLSEPRFVEDTGLIEQMFEGITLAQNPTDEGTPTIVGVPLGTATANAFASGPSRRRVNGCAGGEGSCQYFPETGHTVSGLFSLFWSNRGGEAVFGRPLSEPDQNSETTTQVFENVILNLSTADGTITAERIGAEIVAEQGLAFNPAFLPAPPTLGESTLVSASDGLRLRTGPSTDSETEVLLPENAEFIAVRGATGAWIPGYADGYSGWVASEWL
;
A
#
# COMPACT_ATOMS: atom_id res chain seq x y z
N MET A 1 53.16 54.63 -33.56
CA MET A 1 54.23 53.63 -33.37
C MET A 1 53.84 52.76 -32.18
N THR A 2 53.67 51.46 -32.46
CA THR A 2 53.85 50.29 -31.57
C THR A 2 52.86 50.02 -30.42
N GLU A 3 51.86 49.20 -30.74
CA GLU A 3 51.50 47.85 -30.19
C GLU A 3 51.33 47.50 -28.69
N ALA A 4 50.54 46.42 -28.52
CA ALA A 4 50.25 45.57 -27.34
C ALA A 4 49.16 46.09 -26.37
N GLY A 5 48.05 45.40 -26.06
CA GLY A 5 47.65 44.00 -26.23
C GLY A 5 47.44 43.33 -24.88
N LYS A 6 46.17 43.10 -24.45
CA LYS A 6 45.69 41.84 -23.83
C LYS A 6 44.25 41.94 -23.33
N ASN A 7 43.40 41.11 -23.94
CA ASN A 7 42.11 40.67 -23.44
C ASN A 7 42.25 39.96 -22.08
N ARG A 8 41.28 40.21 -21.19
CA ARG A 8 41.11 39.53 -19.91
C ARG A 8 40.30 38.24 -20.15
N THR A 9 40.97 37.12 -19.92
CA THR A 9 40.42 35.76 -19.97
C THR A 9 39.48 35.52 -18.79
N MET A 10 38.30 34.96 -19.08
CA MET A 10 37.39 34.35 -18.11
C MET A 10 38.06 33.17 -17.42
N LYS A 11 37.83 33.02 -16.11
CA LYS A 11 38.14 31.80 -15.36
C LYS A 11 36.87 30.94 -15.25
N GLU A 12 36.87 29.82 -15.96
CA GLU A 12 36.10 28.62 -15.60
C GLU A 12 36.68 27.99 -14.33
N THR A 13 35.83 27.65 -13.37
CA THR A 13 36.05 26.63 -12.31
C THR A 13 34.67 26.34 -11.71
N GLY A 14 34.16 25.12 -11.55
CA GLY A 14 34.62 23.79 -11.89
C GLY A 14 33.42 22.85 -11.69
N LEU A 15 33.25 21.94 -12.64
CA LEU A 15 32.22 20.90 -12.69
C LEU A 15 32.52 19.85 -11.61
N ILE A 16 31.61 19.62 -10.67
CA ILE A 16 31.70 18.51 -9.71
C ILE A 16 31.28 17.23 -10.43
N GLN A 17 32.27 16.41 -10.80
CA GLN A 17 32.04 15.06 -11.30
C GLN A 17 31.66 14.11 -10.16
N VAL A 18 30.43 13.59 -10.23
CA VAL A 18 29.97 12.45 -9.43
C VAL A 18 30.67 11.19 -9.93
N ARG A 19 31.69 10.73 -9.18
CA ARG A 19 32.33 9.43 -9.42
C ARG A 19 31.39 8.30 -9.02
N ARG A 20 30.93 7.53 -10.02
CA ARG A 20 30.29 6.23 -9.81
C ARG A 20 31.30 5.26 -9.18
N ALA A 21 31.04 4.82 -7.95
CA ALA A 21 31.79 3.76 -7.31
C ALA A 21 31.34 2.41 -7.91
N GLY A 22 32.22 1.77 -8.69
CA GLY A 22 32.01 0.41 -9.17
C GLY A 22 32.25 -0.61 -8.05
N LEU A 23 31.24 -1.42 -7.74
CA LEU A 23 31.41 -2.58 -6.87
C LEU A 23 32.14 -3.70 -7.63
N SER A 24 33.33 -4.03 -7.12
CA SER A 24 34.17 -5.14 -7.55
C SER A 24 33.61 -6.46 -7.01
N ARG A 25 33.26 -7.39 -7.92
CA ARG A 25 32.95 -8.77 -7.60
C ARG A 25 34.22 -9.47 -7.09
N ARG A 26 34.21 -9.95 -5.84
CA ARG A 26 35.23 -10.89 -5.34
C ARG A 26 34.60 -12.26 -5.14
N SER A 27 35.07 -13.19 -5.96
CA SER A 27 34.85 -14.62 -5.86
C SER A 27 35.49 -15.16 -4.58
N PHE A 28 34.74 -15.93 -3.80
CA PHE A 28 35.27 -16.76 -2.72
C PHE A 28 35.30 -18.23 -3.18
N VAL A 29 36.49 -18.82 -3.12
CA VAL A 29 36.75 -20.24 -3.39
C VAL A 29 37.30 -20.86 -2.10
N GLY A 30 36.69 -21.98 -1.69
CA GLY A 30 37.38 -23.12 -1.08
C GLY A 30 37.37 -23.25 0.45
N GLY A 31 36.92 -24.42 0.94
CA GLY A 31 37.26 -24.91 2.27
C GLY A 31 36.29 -25.94 2.86
N ALA A 32 36.40 -27.20 2.44
CA ALA A 32 35.59 -28.33 2.89
C ALA A 32 36.03 -28.89 4.26
N ALA A 33 35.09 -29.51 5.00
CA ALA A 33 35.38 -30.54 5.98
C ALA A 33 34.39 -31.71 5.79
N ALA A 34 34.96 -32.91 5.67
CA ALA A 34 34.31 -34.15 5.31
C ALA A 34 33.87 -34.96 6.53
N PHE A 35 32.78 -35.73 6.41
CA PHE A 35 32.60 -36.98 7.17
C PHE A 35 31.85 -38.04 6.35
N GLY A 36 32.56 -39.12 6.03
CA GLY A 36 32.10 -40.51 6.08
C GLY A 36 30.99 -40.99 5.15
N ALA A 37 31.37 -41.50 3.97
CA ALA A 37 30.53 -42.40 3.17
C ALA A 37 30.64 -43.85 3.66
N LEU A 38 29.51 -44.54 3.77
CA LEU A 38 29.39 -45.99 3.61
C LEU A 38 28.26 -46.23 2.62
N ALA A 39 28.63 -46.49 1.37
CA ALA A 39 27.74 -47.02 0.34
C ALA A 39 27.96 -48.53 0.26
N LEU A 40 26.90 -49.29 -0.05
CA LEU A 40 26.87 -50.25 -1.15
C LEU A 40 25.45 -50.79 -1.32
N GLY A 41 24.93 -50.73 -2.55
CA GLY A 41 23.85 -51.60 -3.04
C GLY A 41 22.73 -50.90 -3.82
N SER A 42 22.87 -50.78 -5.14
CA SER A 42 21.74 -50.64 -6.09
C SER A 42 21.40 -52.03 -6.65
N PRO A 43 20.17 -52.29 -7.17
CA PRO A 43 19.82 -51.83 -8.53
C PRO A 43 18.35 -51.44 -8.81
N ALA A 44 18.22 -50.55 -9.80
CA ALA A 44 17.22 -50.37 -10.88
C ALA A 44 15.74 -50.86 -10.83
N LEU A 45 14.87 -49.91 -11.23
CA LEU A 45 13.71 -49.94 -12.16
C LEU A 45 12.40 -50.71 -11.85
N ALA A 46 11.31 -49.94 -11.71
CA ALA A 46 9.92 -50.10 -12.23
C ALA A 46 9.05 -49.01 -11.53
N GLN A 47 8.51 -47.95 -12.14
CA GLN A 47 7.46 -47.77 -13.15
C GLN A 47 6.10 -48.43 -12.86
N GLN A 48 5.09 -47.55 -12.75
CA GLN A 48 3.62 -47.70 -12.82
C GLN A 48 2.86 -48.10 -11.52
N ASP A 49 2.00 -47.21 -11.03
CA ASP A 49 0.56 -47.32 -11.31
C ASP A 49 -0.22 -46.05 -10.92
N GLN A 50 -1.05 -45.58 -11.87
CA GLN A 50 -2.14 -44.62 -11.70
C GLN A 50 -3.45 -45.41 -11.76
N PRO A 51 -4.53 -45.00 -11.07
CA PRO A 51 -5.87 -45.37 -11.52
C PRO A 51 -6.58 -44.18 -12.20
N ILE A 52 -6.71 -44.30 -13.52
CA ILE A 52 -7.80 -43.71 -14.31
C ILE A 52 -8.90 -44.77 -14.40
N ILE A 53 -10.17 -44.40 -14.18
CA ILE A 53 -11.30 -45.12 -14.78
C ILE A 53 -12.25 -44.08 -15.39
N GLU A 54 -12.47 -44.24 -16.69
CA GLU A 54 -13.33 -43.41 -17.56
C GLU A 54 -14.81 -43.91 -17.60
N PRO A 55 -15.67 -43.54 -18.58
CA PRO A 55 -17.02 -43.03 -18.32
C PRO A 55 -18.11 -44.06 -18.63
N ILE A 56 -19.36 -43.81 -18.22
CA ILE A 56 -20.50 -44.58 -18.75
C ILE A 56 -21.67 -43.64 -19.02
N GLY A 57 -21.98 -43.47 -20.30
CA GLY A 57 -23.29 -43.04 -20.79
C GLY A 57 -23.96 -44.18 -21.57
N GLY A 58 -25.29 -44.31 -21.42
CA GLY A 58 -26.15 -44.92 -22.44
C GLY A 58 -27.09 -46.07 -22.03
N THR A 59 -28.31 -45.70 -21.63
CA THR A 59 -29.65 -46.27 -21.99
C THR A 59 -29.98 -47.77 -21.92
N GLN A 60 -31.04 -48.12 -21.17
CA GLN A 60 -32.26 -48.83 -21.63
C GLN A 60 -33.34 -48.94 -20.53
N ALA A 61 -34.59 -49.08 -20.98
CA ALA A 61 -35.85 -48.83 -20.29
C ALA A 61 -36.37 -49.96 -19.37
N GLY A 62 -37.30 -49.63 -18.45
CA GLY A 62 -38.13 -50.65 -17.78
C GLY A 62 -38.87 -50.24 -16.48
N GLN A 63 -39.95 -49.47 -16.61
CA GLN A 63 -41.23 -49.49 -15.85
C GLN A 63 -41.28 -49.53 -14.30
N GLY A 64 -42.08 -48.60 -13.72
CA GLY A 64 -42.85 -48.87 -12.49
C GLY A 64 -42.99 -47.76 -11.44
N GLN A 65 -43.96 -46.86 -11.64
CA GLN A 65 -44.86 -46.25 -10.62
C GLN A 65 -44.31 -45.66 -9.31
N ASN A 66 -44.30 -44.32 -9.19
CA ASN A 66 -45.18 -43.53 -8.30
C ASN A 66 -44.79 -42.04 -8.38
N GLN A 67 -45.62 -41.23 -9.04
CA GLN A 67 -45.44 -39.78 -9.09
C GLN A 67 -46.02 -39.16 -7.81
N VAL A 68 -45.14 -38.64 -6.95
CA VAL A 68 -45.50 -37.64 -5.94
C VAL A 68 -45.45 -36.27 -6.64
N PRO A 69 -46.47 -35.41 -6.55
CA PRO A 69 -46.43 -34.10 -7.19
C PRO A 69 -45.37 -33.24 -6.48
N ILE A 70 -44.36 -32.78 -7.22
CA ILE A 70 -43.45 -31.74 -6.75
C ILE A 70 -44.20 -30.42 -6.89
N THR A 71 -44.69 -29.90 -5.76
CA THR A 71 -45.14 -28.52 -5.66
C THR A 71 -43.90 -27.63 -5.70
N LEU A 72 -43.75 -26.82 -6.76
CA LEU A 72 -42.73 -25.77 -6.83
C LEU A 72 -43.11 -24.67 -5.81
N PRO A 73 -42.24 -24.28 -4.87
CA PRO A 73 -42.50 -23.12 -4.04
C PRO A 73 -42.55 -21.85 -4.91
N GLU A 74 -43.54 -21.01 -4.63
CA GLU A 74 -43.74 -19.70 -5.24
C GLU A 74 -42.46 -18.85 -5.19
N GLU A 75 -42.25 -18.17 -6.32
CA GLU A 75 -41.42 -17.00 -6.58
C GLU A 75 -41.03 -16.23 -5.29
N GLN A 76 -39.82 -16.50 -4.78
CA GLN A 76 -39.22 -15.66 -3.75
C GLN A 76 -38.99 -14.28 -4.35
N THR A 77 -39.78 -13.34 -3.86
CA THR A 77 -39.76 -11.90 -4.10
C THR A 77 -38.35 -11.34 -4.26
N VAL A 78 -38.17 -10.57 -5.33
CA VAL A 78 -36.98 -9.80 -5.77
C VAL A 78 -36.46 -8.76 -4.72
N GLY A 79 -36.93 -8.80 -3.47
CA GLY A 79 -36.57 -7.85 -2.41
C GLY A 79 -35.30 -8.18 -1.63
N GLU A 80 -34.72 -9.38 -1.76
CA GLU A 80 -33.55 -9.80 -0.97
C GLU A 80 -32.21 -9.56 -1.69
N ILE A 81 -32.24 -9.34 -3.02
CA ILE A 81 -31.05 -9.03 -3.82
C ILE A 81 -30.68 -7.53 -3.70
N GLU A 82 -31.61 -6.67 -3.30
CA GLU A 82 -31.33 -5.23 -3.12
C GLU A 82 -30.60 -4.90 -1.81
N GLN A 83 -30.53 -5.83 -0.85
CA GLN A 83 -29.94 -5.56 0.48
C GLN A 83 -28.47 -6.02 0.61
N MET A 84 -27.93 -6.74 -0.38
CA MET A 84 -26.50 -7.10 -0.46
C MET A 84 -25.68 -6.18 -1.36
N ALA A 85 -26.32 -5.26 -2.08
CA ALA A 85 -25.67 -4.13 -2.73
C ALA A 85 -25.58 -2.95 -1.75
N VAL A 86 -24.91 -3.13 -0.62
CA VAL A 86 -24.14 -2.00 -0.10
C VAL A 86 -23.09 -1.78 -1.19
N LEU A 87 -23.36 -0.87 -2.12
CA LEU A 87 -22.36 -0.37 -3.04
C LEU A 87 -21.20 0.03 -2.13
N SER A 88 -20.15 -0.79 -2.07
CA SER A 88 -18.94 -0.45 -1.34
C SER A 88 -18.31 0.70 -2.11
N SER A 89 -18.76 1.92 -1.82
CA SER A 89 -18.25 3.12 -2.44
C SER A 89 -16.83 3.32 -1.93
N GLY A 90 -15.88 2.73 -2.64
CA GLY A 90 -14.46 2.98 -2.46
C GLY A 90 -14.10 4.39 -2.92
N GLU A 91 -12.93 4.83 -2.51
CA GLU A 91 -12.30 6.06 -2.98
C GLU A 91 -11.20 5.70 -4.00
N TYR A 92 -11.10 6.47 -5.08
CA TYR A 92 -10.00 6.36 -6.04
C TYR A 92 -9.08 7.56 -5.92
N PHE A 93 -7.78 7.32 -5.76
CA PHE A 93 -6.77 8.35 -5.61
C PHE A 93 -5.97 8.48 -6.90
N ALA A 94 -6.44 9.29 -7.86
CA ALA A 94 -5.76 9.45 -9.15
C ALA A 94 -4.29 9.94 -9.04
N THR A 95 -3.94 10.62 -7.95
CA THR A 95 -2.55 11.02 -7.64
C THR A 95 -1.61 9.82 -7.53
N SER A 96 -2.05 8.74 -6.86
CA SER A 96 -1.25 7.52 -6.69
C SER A 96 -1.70 6.36 -7.57
N GLY A 97 -2.89 6.47 -8.18
CA GLY A 97 -3.49 5.44 -9.02
C GLY A 97 -4.13 4.28 -8.26
N HIS A 98 -4.39 4.43 -6.97
CA HIS A 98 -4.86 3.32 -6.14
C HIS A 98 -6.28 3.50 -5.60
N ASN A 99 -6.93 2.36 -5.39
CA ASN A 99 -8.25 2.25 -4.80
C ASN A 99 -8.16 2.04 -3.29
N LEU A 100 -9.14 2.58 -2.58
CA LEU A 100 -9.35 2.30 -1.17
C LEU A 100 -10.80 1.89 -0.95
N THR A 101 -11.01 0.61 -0.66
CA THR A 101 -12.32 0.04 -0.39
C THR A 101 -12.41 -0.48 1.03
N GLU A 102 -13.61 -0.90 1.43
CA GLU A 102 -13.76 -1.67 2.66
C GLU A 102 -12.97 -2.98 2.58
N PRO A 103 -12.48 -3.50 3.73
CA PRO A 103 -12.63 -2.95 5.09
C PRO A 103 -11.60 -1.87 5.48
N PHE A 104 -10.58 -1.62 4.66
CA PHE A 104 -9.51 -0.68 4.99
C PHE A 104 -9.99 0.78 5.03
N LEU A 105 -10.94 1.15 4.17
CA LEU A 105 -11.51 2.50 4.07
C LEU A 105 -12.06 3.00 5.41
N ALA A 106 -12.83 2.16 6.13
CA ALA A 106 -13.40 2.54 7.42
C ALA A 106 -12.31 2.90 8.45
N VAL A 107 -11.27 2.07 8.56
CA VAL A 107 -10.18 2.29 9.52
C VAL A 107 -9.30 3.47 9.12
N TRP A 108 -9.00 3.61 7.83
CA TRP A 108 -8.26 4.75 7.31
C TRP A 108 -8.97 6.08 7.61
N ARG A 109 -10.30 6.17 7.38
CA ARG A 109 -11.11 7.36 7.71
C ARG A 109 -11.14 7.63 9.22
N MET A 110 -11.36 6.60 10.03
CA MET A 110 -11.37 6.70 11.49
C MET A 110 -10.03 7.24 12.03
N ALA A 111 -8.92 6.73 11.50
CA ALA A 111 -7.56 7.13 11.87
C ALA A 111 -7.15 8.54 11.35
N GLY A 112 -8.02 9.20 10.57
CA GLY A 112 -7.84 10.59 10.15
C GLY A 112 -7.62 10.80 8.64
N GLY A 113 -7.73 9.73 7.85
CA GLY A 113 -7.70 9.78 6.40
C GLY A 113 -6.41 10.37 5.83
N GLN A 114 -6.54 11.01 4.67
CA GLN A 114 -5.40 11.49 3.88
C GLN A 114 -4.54 12.50 4.64
N ALA A 115 -5.17 13.37 5.44
CA ALA A 115 -4.44 14.37 6.21
C ALA A 115 -3.43 13.75 7.18
N ILE A 116 -3.74 12.57 7.73
CA ILE A 116 -2.92 11.91 8.74
C ILE A 116 -2.12 10.77 8.13
N LEU A 117 -2.78 9.79 7.52
CA LEU A 117 -2.15 8.57 7.02
C LEU A 117 -1.63 8.67 5.60
N GLY A 118 -2.09 9.67 4.85
CA GLY A 118 -1.74 9.85 3.44
C GLY A 118 -2.60 9.01 2.51
N ILE A 119 -2.29 9.09 1.22
CA ILE A 119 -2.99 8.33 0.17
C ILE A 119 -2.48 6.88 0.13
N PRO A 120 -3.26 5.92 -0.41
CA PRO A 120 -2.78 4.57 -0.66
C PRO A 120 -1.62 4.59 -1.66
N LEU A 121 -0.63 3.74 -1.39
CA LEU A 121 0.52 3.44 -2.25
C LEU A 121 0.43 2.04 -2.87
N SER A 122 -0.59 1.27 -2.49
CA SER A 122 -0.84 -0.02 -3.08
C SER A 122 -2.33 -0.35 -3.10
N GLU A 123 -2.69 -1.30 -3.95
CA GLU A 123 -3.87 -2.14 -3.77
C GLU A 123 -3.66 -3.12 -2.59
N PRO A 124 -4.74 -3.65 -2.00
CA PRO A 124 -4.65 -4.74 -1.04
C PRO A 124 -3.98 -5.97 -1.67
N ARG A 125 -2.96 -6.51 -1.00
CA ARG A 125 -2.21 -7.70 -1.48
C ARG A 125 -2.01 -8.71 -0.37
N PHE A 126 -2.05 -9.99 -0.72
CA PHE A 126 -1.63 -11.04 0.20
C PHE A 126 -0.09 -11.05 0.33
N VAL A 127 0.40 -11.16 1.56
CA VAL A 127 1.83 -11.18 1.88
C VAL A 127 2.16 -12.52 2.52
N GLU A 128 2.91 -13.36 1.82
CA GLU A 128 3.16 -14.75 2.24
C GLU A 128 3.89 -14.84 3.58
N ASP A 129 4.87 -13.96 3.82
CA ASP A 129 5.66 -13.95 5.06
C ASP A 129 4.83 -13.67 6.32
N THR A 130 3.79 -12.82 6.20
CA THR A 130 2.90 -12.45 7.33
C THR A 130 1.61 -13.25 7.34
N GLY A 131 1.21 -13.83 6.21
CA GLY A 131 -0.10 -14.46 6.01
C GLY A 131 -1.25 -13.46 5.99
N LEU A 132 -0.99 -12.16 5.87
CA LEU A 132 -1.99 -11.10 5.93
C LEU A 132 -2.32 -10.55 4.54
N ILE A 133 -3.49 -9.94 4.41
CA ILE A 133 -3.77 -9.02 3.31
C ILE A 133 -3.39 -7.63 3.80
N GLU A 134 -2.41 -7.00 3.14
CA GLU A 134 -1.86 -5.71 3.50
C GLU A 134 -2.17 -4.66 2.43
N GLN A 135 -2.51 -3.45 2.87
CA GLN A 135 -2.57 -2.27 2.03
C GLN A 135 -1.66 -1.18 2.60
N MET A 136 -0.75 -0.67 1.78
CA MET A 136 0.22 0.35 2.18
C MET A 136 -0.29 1.75 1.84
N PHE A 137 -0.06 2.68 2.75
CA PHE A 137 -0.31 4.12 2.62
C PHE A 137 0.99 4.86 2.82
N GLU A 138 1.01 6.17 2.53
CA GLU A 138 2.23 6.96 2.68
C GLU A 138 2.78 6.95 4.11
N GLY A 139 1.95 6.84 5.14
CA GLY A 139 2.38 6.89 6.54
C GLY A 139 2.18 5.63 7.38
N ILE A 140 1.54 4.60 6.85
CA ILE A 140 1.26 3.35 7.57
C ILE A 140 0.96 2.21 6.60
N THR A 141 1.15 0.96 7.02
CA THR A 141 0.57 -0.20 6.37
C THR A 141 -0.53 -0.78 7.26
N LEU A 142 -1.72 -1.00 6.70
CA LEU A 142 -2.82 -1.66 7.38
C LEU A 142 -2.96 -3.09 6.87
N ALA A 143 -3.40 -3.99 7.74
CA ALA A 143 -3.55 -5.40 7.44
C ALA A 143 -4.83 -6.01 8.01
N GLN A 144 -5.34 -7.02 7.33
CA GLN A 144 -6.35 -7.94 7.86
C GLN A 144 -5.85 -9.37 7.79
N ASN A 145 -6.34 -10.20 8.69
CA ASN A 145 -6.20 -11.64 8.56
C ASN A 145 -7.29 -12.18 7.61
N PRO A 146 -6.93 -12.80 6.47
CA PRO A 146 -7.91 -13.31 5.53
C PRO A 146 -8.79 -14.45 6.07
N THR A 147 -8.42 -15.06 7.22
CA THR A 147 -9.18 -16.14 7.84
C THR A 147 -10.14 -15.67 8.93
N ASP A 148 -10.27 -14.36 9.15
CA ASP A 148 -11.21 -13.83 10.15
C ASP A 148 -12.66 -14.20 9.78
N GLU A 149 -13.40 -14.72 10.75
CA GLU A 149 -14.84 -14.97 10.62
C GLU A 149 -15.62 -13.70 11.00
N GLY A 150 -16.50 -13.21 10.13
CA GLY A 150 -17.31 -12.01 10.37
C GLY A 150 -16.67 -10.72 9.86
N THR A 151 -16.77 -9.62 10.62
CA THR A 151 -16.13 -8.35 10.25
C THR A 151 -14.62 -8.45 10.50
N PRO A 152 -13.78 -8.32 9.47
CA PRO A 152 -12.33 -8.46 9.62
C PRO A 152 -11.77 -7.38 10.54
N THR A 153 -10.81 -7.76 11.38
CA THR A 153 -10.11 -6.79 12.21
C THR A 153 -8.95 -6.19 11.42
N ILE A 154 -8.96 -4.86 11.27
CA ILE A 154 -7.86 -4.14 10.63
C ILE A 154 -6.87 -3.68 11.69
N VAL A 155 -5.60 -4.05 11.50
CA VAL A 155 -4.49 -3.68 12.38
C VAL A 155 -3.39 -2.98 11.59
N GLY A 156 -2.53 -2.22 12.25
CA GLY A 156 -1.32 -1.72 11.62
C GLY A 156 -0.23 -2.79 11.56
N VAL A 157 0.62 -2.71 10.54
CA VAL A 157 1.80 -3.55 10.38
C VAL A 157 3.02 -2.83 10.97
N PRO A 158 3.88 -3.51 11.75
CA PRO A 158 5.07 -2.88 12.32
C PRO A 158 6.02 -2.31 11.28
N LEU A 159 6.58 -1.12 11.54
CA LEU A 159 7.57 -0.44 10.70
C LEU A 159 8.89 -1.21 10.55
N GLY A 160 9.15 -2.12 11.49
CA GLY A 160 10.42 -2.81 11.64
C GLY A 160 11.45 -1.99 12.44
N THR A 161 12.37 -2.72 13.09
CA THR A 161 13.34 -2.14 14.03
C THR A 161 14.31 -1.15 13.39
N ALA A 162 14.69 -1.36 12.12
CA ALA A 162 15.61 -0.46 11.42
C ALA A 162 14.97 0.93 11.22
N THR A 163 13.77 0.95 10.65
CA THR A 163 12.95 2.16 10.43
C THR A 163 12.67 2.86 11.76
N ALA A 164 12.15 2.14 12.76
CA ALA A 164 11.84 2.73 14.06
C ALA A 164 13.06 3.40 14.73
N ASN A 165 14.24 2.78 14.63
CA ASN A 165 15.48 3.35 15.17
C ASN A 165 16.01 4.56 14.41
N ALA A 166 15.68 4.69 13.12
CA ALA A 166 16.09 5.84 12.31
C ALA A 166 15.38 7.14 12.75
N PHE A 167 14.16 7.02 13.30
CA PHE A 167 13.33 8.15 13.72
C PHE A 167 13.33 8.42 15.23
N ALA A 168 14.01 7.58 16.02
CA ALA A 168 14.09 7.76 17.47
C ALA A 168 15.54 7.99 17.91
N SER A 169 15.79 9.15 18.52
CA SER A 169 17.11 9.46 19.08
C SER A 169 17.55 8.47 20.16
N GLY A 170 18.85 8.41 20.43
CA GLY A 170 19.39 7.55 21.48
C GLY A 170 18.75 7.81 22.86
N PRO A 171 18.56 9.07 23.29
CA PRO A 171 17.84 9.40 24.52
C PRO A 171 16.37 8.98 24.52
N SER A 172 15.61 9.19 23.44
CA SER A 172 14.16 8.90 23.41
C SER A 172 13.85 7.40 23.44
N ARG A 173 14.78 6.55 22.99
CA ARG A 173 14.68 5.08 23.10
C ARG A 173 15.01 4.51 24.48
N ARG A 174 15.40 5.34 25.45
CA ARG A 174 15.66 4.86 26.80
C ARG A 174 14.33 4.50 27.46
N ARG A 175 14.22 3.25 27.91
CA ARG A 175 13.05 2.78 28.65
C ARG A 175 12.84 3.61 29.92
N VAL A 176 11.58 3.88 30.22
CA VAL A 176 11.11 4.51 31.47
C VAL A 176 10.41 3.49 32.35
N ASN A 177 10.17 3.84 33.62
CA ASN A 177 9.57 2.93 34.61
C ASN A 177 8.06 3.21 34.86
N GLY A 178 7.44 4.04 34.03
CA GLY A 178 6.07 4.50 34.20
C GLY A 178 5.88 5.93 33.71
N CYS A 179 4.64 6.40 33.81
CA CYS A 179 4.29 7.79 33.57
C CYS A 179 5.00 8.72 34.56
N ALA A 180 5.61 9.78 34.04
CA ALA A 180 6.01 10.90 34.88
C ALA A 180 4.77 11.53 35.50
N GLY A 181 4.78 11.79 36.81
CA GLY A 181 3.65 12.43 37.49
C GLY A 181 3.38 13.83 36.91
N GLY A 182 2.12 14.11 36.57
CA GLY A 182 1.67 15.38 35.99
C GLY A 182 0.19 15.38 35.63
N GLU A 183 -0.33 16.54 35.22
CA GLU A 183 -1.72 16.71 34.78
C GLU A 183 -1.83 16.40 33.28
N GLY A 184 -2.17 15.15 32.95
CA GLY A 184 -2.41 14.73 31.57
C GLY A 184 -2.73 13.25 31.47
N SER A 185 -3.38 12.82 30.38
CA SER A 185 -3.51 11.40 30.08
C SER A 185 -2.11 10.84 29.80
N CYS A 186 -1.78 9.74 30.48
CA CYS A 186 -0.55 9.01 30.24
C CYS A 186 -0.81 7.52 30.42
N GLN A 187 -0.33 6.72 29.49
CA GLN A 187 -0.37 5.27 29.53
C GLN A 187 1.04 4.73 29.35
N TYR A 188 1.46 3.85 30.26
CA TYR A 188 2.74 3.16 30.22
C TYR A 188 2.57 1.74 29.69
N PHE A 189 3.46 1.34 28.78
CA PHE A 189 3.49 0.01 28.19
C PHE A 189 4.73 -0.74 28.69
N PRO A 190 4.59 -1.67 29.66
CA PRO A 190 5.74 -2.39 30.22
C PRO A 190 6.49 -3.24 29.19
N GLU A 191 5.83 -3.68 28.12
CA GLU A 191 6.40 -4.51 27.06
C GLU A 191 7.49 -3.75 26.30
N THR A 192 7.19 -2.51 25.90
CA THR A 192 8.13 -1.64 25.20
C THR A 192 8.95 -0.78 26.16
N GLY A 193 8.49 -0.58 27.39
CA GLY A 193 9.11 0.27 28.40
C GLY A 193 8.93 1.76 28.10
N HIS A 194 7.86 2.13 27.39
CA HIS A 194 7.61 3.49 26.92
C HIS A 194 6.22 3.99 27.30
N THR A 195 6.03 5.31 27.25
CA THR A 195 4.75 5.96 27.53
C THR A 195 4.16 6.66 26.31
N VAL A 196 2.84 6.72 26.25
CA VAL A 196 2.13 7.69 25.40
C VAL A 196 1.40 8.66 26.31
N SER A 197 1.62 9.97 26.11
CA SER A 197 1.08 11.00 27.00
C SER A 197 0.63 12.26 26.26
N GLY A 198 -0.13 13.12 26.94
CA GLY A 198 -0.54 14.43 26.44
C GLY A 198 -1.32 14.34 25.13
N LEU A 199 -0.97 15.21 24.16
CA LEU A 199 -1.66 15.27 22.86
C LEU A 199 -1.52 13.96 22.07
N PHE A 200 -0.38 13.27 22.15
CA PHE A 200 -0.25 11.96 21.52
C PHE A 200 -1.19 10.93 22.14
N SER A 201 -1.37 10.92 23.46
CA SER A 201 -2.29 9.97 24.12
C SER A 201 -3.74 10.22 23.71
N LEU A 202 -4.17 11.49 23.66
CA LEU A 202 -5.51 11.86 23.18
C LEU A 202 -5.72 11.52 21.72
N PHE A 203 -4.72 11.79 20.88
CA PHE A 203 -4.77 11.49 19.46
C PHE A 203 -4.85 9.98 19.22
N TRP A 204 -3.88 9.24 19.76
CA TRP A 204 -3.70 7.81 19.59
C TRP A 204 -4.95 7.04 20.04
N SER A 205 -5.49 7.33 21.22
CA SER A 205 -6.65 6.61 21.77
C SER A 205 -7.94 6.83 20.97
N ASN A 206 -8.13 8.01 20.38
CA ASN A 206 -9.32 8.34 19.60
C ASN A 206 -9.27 7.89 18.13
N ARG A 207 -8.12 7.41 17.66
CA ARG A 207 -7.85 7.20 16.22
C ARG A 207 -7.42 5.76 15.88
N GLY A 208 -7.67 4.83 16.80
CA GLY A 208 -7.42 3.40 16.59
C GLY A 208 -6.47 2.77 17.61
N GLY A 209 -5.80 3.59 18.42
CA GLY A 209 -4.97 3.14 19.54
C GLY A 209 -3.94 2.09 19.14
N GLU A 210 -3.82 1.07 19.97
CA GLU A 210 -2.81 0.02 19.82
C GLU A 210 -3.04 -0.83 18.57
N ALA A 211 -4.30 -1.10 18.22
CA ALA A 211 -4.61 -1.92 17.06
C ALA A 211 -4.08 -1.31 15.76
N VAL A 212 -4.22 0.01 15.59
CA VAL A 212 -3.79 0.72 14.37
C VAL A 212 -2.35 1.19 14.50
N PHE A 213 -2.02 1.98 15.52
CA PHE A 213 -0.71 2.62 15.63
C PHE A 213 0.34 1.80 16.37
N GLY A 214 -0.09 0.80 17.15
CA GLY A 214 0.78 0.01 18.00
C GLY A 214 1.24 0.77 19.24
N ARG A 215 2.12 0.14 20.01
CA ARG A 215 2.66 0.68 21.27
C ARG A 215 3.80 1.67 20.99
N PRO A 216 4.08 2.61 21.90
CA PRO A 216 5.22 3.50 21.75
C PRO A 216 6.55 2.72 21.82
N LEU A 217 7.47 3.06 20.92
CA LEU A 217 8.85 2.56 20.87
C LEU A 217 9.89 3.62 21.30
N SER A 218 9.41 4.80 21.67
CA SER A 218 10.21 5.93 22.13
C SER A 218 9.36 6.84 23.00
N GLU A 219 10.02 7.65 23.83
CA GLU A 219 9.41 8.86 24.38
C GLU A 219 9.33 9.97 23.32
N PRO A 220 8.44 10.97 23.44
CA PRO A 220 8.41 12.11 22.54
C PRO A 220 9.75 12.86 22.50
N ASP A 221 10.25 13.11 21.30
CA ASP A 221 11.49 13.86 21.06
C ASP A 221 11.19 15.14 20.29
N GLN A 222 11.55 16.30 20.84
CA GLN A 222 11.19 17.60 20.30
C GLN A 222 12.38 18.30 19.64
N ASN A 223 12.18 18.77 18.41
CA ASN A 223 13.04 19.73 17.74
C ASN A 223 12.32 21.10 17.59
N SER A 224 12.87 22.02 16.79
CA SER A 224 12.29 23.35 16.59
C SER A 224 10.91 23.36 15.90
N GLU A 225 10.62 22.36 15.07
CA GLU A 225 9.46 22.30 14.18
C GLU A 225 8.44 21.24 14.60
N THR A 226 8.92 20.11 15.14
CA THR A 226 8.07 18.98 15.50
C THR A 226 8.45 18.36 16.83
N THR A 227 7.46 17.77 17.49
CA THR A 227 7.66 16.70 18.46
C THR A 227 7.34 15.39 17.77
N THR A 228 8.29 14.48 17.71
CA THR A 228 8.15 13.17 17.07
C THR A 228 8.03 12.08 18.13
N GLN A 229 7.11 11.16 17.95
CA GLN A 229 7.06 9.92 18.73
C GLN A 229 6.91 8.73 17.79
N VAL A 230 7.79 7.74 17.96
CA VAL A 230 7.78 6.49 17.20
C VAL A 230 6.94 5.44 17.94
N PHE A 231 6.00 4.84 17.21
CA PHE A 231 5.18 3.70 17.63
C PHE A 231 5.54 2.46 16.79
N GLU A 232 5.01 1.29 17.14
CA GLU A 232 5.29 0.05 16.41
C GLU A 232 4.92 0.14 14.93
N ASN A 233 3.78 0.76 14.60
CA ASN A 233 3.22 0.75 13.24
C ASN A 233 3.30 2.11 12.54
N VAL A 234 3.62 3.19 13.26
CA VAL A 234 3.59 4.56 12.73
C VAL A 234 4.60 5.46 13.44
N ILE A 235 5.08 6.49 12.75
CA ILE A 235 5.80 7.62 13.35
C ILE A 235 4.85 8.82 13.33
N LEU A 236 4.53 9.37 14.49
CA LEU A 236 3.65 10.54 14.59
C LEU A 236 4.46 11.80 14.87
N ASN A 237 4.19 12.85 14.10
CA ASN A 237 4.78 14.17 14.23
C ASN A 237 3.71 15.16 14.67
N LEU A 238 3.92 15.80 15.81
CA LEU A 238 3.15 16.94 16.29
C LEU A 238 3.87 18.22 15.86
N SER A 239 3.24 19.04 15.04
CA SER A 239 3.75 20.36 14.64
C SER A 239 3.76 21.33 15.84
N THR A 240 4.90 21.99 16.08
CA THR A 240 5.04 22.99 17.15
C THR A 240 4.36 24.32 16.80
N ALA A 241 4.04 24.54 15.53
CA ALA A 241 3.45 25.80 15.05
C ALA A 241 1.93 25.86 15.28
N ASP A 242 1.22 24.75 15.05
CA ASP A 242 -0.24 24.70 15.03
C ASP A 242 -0.84 23.52 15.81
N GLY A 243 0.00 22.61 16.33
CA GLY A 243 -0.47 21.45 17.10
C GLY A 243 -1.08 20.34 16.25
N THR A 244 -0.93 20.38 14.92
CA THR A 244 -1.42 19.34 14.02
C THR A 244 -0.58 18.06 14.17
N ILE A 245 -1.23 16.89 14.21
CA ILE A 245 -0.56 15.59 14.21
C ILE A 245 -0.70 14.93 12.84
N THR A 246 0.43 14.52 12.26
CA THR A 246 0.49 13.75 11.01
C THR A 246 1.37 12.52 11.18
N ALA A 247 1.16 11.51 10.32
CA ALA A 247 2.12 10.41 10.19
C ALA A 247 3.27 10.82 9.27
N GLU A 248 4.49 10.42 9.61
CA GLU A 248 5.66 10.54 8.73
C GLU A 248 5.43 9.81 7.40
N ARG A 249 5.83 10.40 6.28
CA ARG A 249 5.51 9.91 4.93
C ARG A 249 6.58 8.94 4.40
N ILE A 250 6.83 7.87 5.16
CA ILE A 250 7.92 6.91 4.90
C ILE A 250 7.57 5.78 3.93
N GLY A 251 6.29 5.60 3.58
CA GLY A 251 5.83 4.48 2.76
C GLY A 251 6.55 4.39 1.41
N ALA A 252 6.79 5.52 0.73
CA ALA A 252 7.49 5.53 -0.56
C ALA A 252 8.96 5.08 -0.45
N GLU A 253 9.64 5.41 0.65
CA GLU A 253 11.00 4.94 0.92
C GLU A 253 11.02 3.43 1.17
N ILE A 254 10.07 2.91 1.96
CA ILE A 254 9.91 1.47 2.21
C ILE A 254 9.68 0.72 0.89
N VAL A 255 8.82 1.25 0.02
CA VAL A 255 8.56 0.65 -1.31
C VAL A 255 9.83 0.57 -2.14
N ALA A 256 10.65 1.62 -2.15
CA ALA A 256 11.89 1.67 -2.90
C ALA A 256 12.94 0.70 -2.33
N GLU A 257 13.14 0.70 -1.02
CA GLU A 257 14.13 -0.15 -0.33
C GLU A 257 13.83 -1.64 -0.47
N GLN A 258 12.56 -2.01 -0.40
CA GLN A 258 12.12 -3.40 -0.51
C GLN A 258 11.93 -3.85 -1.97
N GLY A 259 12.13 -2.96 -2.94
CA GLY A 259 11.93 -3.27 -4.37
C GLY A 259 10.48 -3.58 -4.74
N LEU A 260 9.52 -3.03 -3.98
CA LEU A 260 8.09 -3.28 -4.17
C LEU A 260 7.49 -2.49 -5.33
N ALA A 261 8.19 -1.48 -5.87
CA ALA A 261 7.69 -0.64 -6.96
C ALA A 261 7.29 -1.40 -8.23
N PHE A 262 7.82 -2.62 -8.44
CA PHE A 262 7.47 -3.49 -9.57
C PHE A 262 6.43 -4.57 -9.23
N ASN A 263 6.02 -4.65 -7.97
CA ASN A 263 4.95 -5.55 -7.56
C ASN A 263 3.63 -5.01 -8.14
N PRO A 264 2.79 -5.86 -8.77
CA PRO A 264 1.54 -5.42 -9.39
C PRO A 264 0.62 -4.61 -8.47
N ALA A 265 0.65 -4.86 -7.16
CA ALA A 265 -0.16 -4.12 -6.19
C ALA A 265 0.27 -2.65 -6.04
N PHE A 266 1.51 -2.29 -6.39
CA PHE A 266 2.04 -0.93 -6.31
C PHE A 266 2.03 -0.20 -7.66
N LEU A 267 1.47 -0.83 -8.71
CA LEU A 267 1.23 -0.16 -9.99
C LEU A 267 -0.16 0.48 -9.96
N PRO A 268 -0.37 1.59 -10.70
CA PRO A 268 -1.70 2.17 -10.86
C PRO A 268 -2.72 1.12 -11.32
N ALA A 269 -3.90 1.16 -10.70
CA ALA A 269 -5.02 0.30 -11.02
C ALA A 269 -6.19 1.12 -11.58
N PRO A 270 -7.06 0.50 -12.39
CA PRO A 270 -8.33 1.11 -12.77
C PRO A 270 -9.18 1.46 -11.53
N PRO A 271 -9.99 2.54 -11.59
CA PRO A 271 -10.98 2.81 -10.57
C PRO A 271 -11.94 1.62 -10.38
N THR A 272 -12.12 1.20 -9.14
CA THR A 272 -13.11 0.19 -8.76
C THR A 272 -14.48 0.70 -9.17
N LEU A 273 -15.22 -0.13 -9.91
CA LEU A 273 -16.52 0.24 -10.46
C LEU A 273 -16.46 1.46 -11.40
N GLY A 274 -15.31 1.75 -12.02
CA GLY A 274 -15.15 2.81 -13.00
C GLY A 274 -16.00 2.63 -14.26
N GLU A 275 -16.12 3.70 -15.04
CA GLU A 275 -16.93 3.76 -16.26
C GLU A 275 -16.00 3.98 -17.46
N SER A 276 -15.98 3.00 -18.38
CA SER A 276 -15.19 3.10 -19.60
C SER A 276 -15.82 4.09 -20.58
N THR A 277 -14.98 4.97 -21.13
CA THR A 277 -15.29 5.82 -22.28
C THR A 277 -14.12 5.81 -23.26
N LEU A 278 -14.34 6.35 -24.47
CA LEU A 278 -13.33 6.45 -25.51
C LEU A 278 -12.90 7.91 -25.68
N VAL A 279 -11.59 8.11 -25.82
CA VAL A 279 -11.03 9.42 -26.15
C VAL A 279 -11.54 9.89 -27.51
N SER A 280 -12.18 11.05 -27.55
CA SER A 280 -12.75 11.65 -28.76
C SER A 280 -11.85 12.69 -29.43
N ALA A 281 -10.70 13.03 -28.81
CA ALA A 281 -9.71 13.96 -29.37
C ALA A 281 -8.88 13.32 -30.49
N SER A 282 -9.02 13.84 -31.71
CA SER A 282 -8.27 13.36 -32.90
C SER A 282 -6.75 13.53 -32.80
N ASP A 283 -6.29 14.56 -32.09
CA ASP A 283 -4.86 14.85 -31.87
C ASP A 283 -4.33 14.19 -30.58
N GLY A 284 -5.16 13.39 -29.91
CA GLY A 284 -4.90 12.75 -28.63
C GLY A 284 -5.26 13.62 -27.43
N LEU A 285 -5.49 12.95 -26.29
CA LEU A 285 -5.88 13.55 -25.02
C LEU A 285 -4.77 13.40 -23.98
N ARG A 286 -4.38 14.50 -23.34
CA ARG A 286 -3.35 14.48 -22.30
C ARG A 286 -3.94 13.97 -20.99
N LEU A 287 -3.42 12.85 -20.48
CA LEU A 287 -3.56 12.44 -19.09
C LEU A 287 -2.52 13.18 -18.25
N ARG A 288 -2.95 13.82 -17.17
CA ARG A 288 -2.12 14.72 -16.38
C ARG A 288 -1.99 14.28 -14.93
N THR A 289 -0.94 14.73 -14.27
CA THR A 289 -0.67 14.53 -12.83
C THR A 289 -1.61 15.31 -11.91
N GLY A 290 -2.43 16.21 -12.46
CA GLY A 290 -3.37 17.00 -11.69
C GLY A 290 -4.48 17.59 -12.56
N PRO A 291 -5.56 18.07 -11.93
CA PRO A 291 -6.74 18.61 -12.61
C PRO A 291 -6.51 20.06 -13.09
N SER A 292 -5.46 20.27 -13.89
CA SER A 292 -5.11 21.59 -14.44
C SER A 292 -4.31 21.46 -15.74
N THR A 293 -4.40 22.45 -16.62
CA THR A 293 -3.54 22.56 -17.80
C THR A 293 -2.08 22.79 -17.46
N ASP A 294 -1.81 23.30 -16.25
CA ASP A 294 -0.46 23.54 -15.73
C ASP A 294 0.19 22.27 -15.15
N SER A 295 -0.61 21.24 -14.89
CA SER A 295 -0.11 19.95 -14.41
C SER A 295 0.67 19.23 -15.51
N GLU A 296 1.71 18.50 -15.12
CA GLU A 296 2.55 17.73 -16.04
C GLU A 296 1.70 16.69 -16.81
N THR A 297 2.11 16.41 -18.04
CA THR A 297 1.48 15.35 -18.85
C THR A 297 2.19 14.04 -18.56
N GLU A 298 1.44 13.06 -18.06
CA GLU A 298 1.93 11.70 -17.86
C GLU A 298 2.02 10.97 -19.20
N VAL A 299 0.92 10.98 -19.96
CA VAL A 299 0.84 10.31 -21.25
C VAL A 299 -0.14 11.04 -22.18
N LEU A 300 0.12 10.96 -23.48
CA LEU A 300 -0.82 11.38 -24.52
C LEU A 300 -1.59 10.14 -25.01
N LEU A 301 -2.87 10.07 -24.66
CA LEU A 301 -3.77 9.01 -25.08
C LEU A 301 -4.20 9.23 -26.54
N PRO A 302 -4.08 8.25 -27.44
CA PRO A 302 -4.54 8.40 -28.81
C PRO A 302 -6.06 8.48 -28.92
N GLU A 303 -6.58 8.94 -30.06
CA GLU A 303 -8.00 8.86 -30.39
C GLU A 303 -8.50 7.42 -30.26
N ASN A 304 -9.70 7.22 -29.70
CA ASN A 304 -10.31 5.94 -29.39
C ASN A 304 -9.56 5.08 -28.35
N ALA A 305 -8.59 5.64 -27.63
CA ALA A 305 -8.05 4.97 -26.44
C ALA A 305 -9.17 4.81 -25.40
N GLU A 306 -9.19 3.66 -24.72
CA GLU A 306 -10.07 3.45 -23.58
C GLU A 306 -9.56 4.23 -22.37
N PHE A 307 -10.46 4.97 -21.73
CA PHE A 307 -10.23 5.63 -20.47
C PHE A 307 -11.29 5.18 -19.47
N ILE A 308 -10.85 4.69 -18.31
CA ILE A 308 -11.72 4.23 -17.23
C ILE A 308 -11.86 5.37 -16.24
N ALA A 309 -12.97 6.10 -16.32
CA ALA A 309 -13.27 7.22 -15.45
C ALA A 309 -13.73 6.73 -14.06
N VAL A 310 -13.43 7.51 -13.02
CA VAL A 310 -14.06 7.29 -11.71
C VAL A 310 -15.57 7.47 -11.84
N ARG A 311 -16.33 6.50 -11.37
CA ARG A 311 -17.79 6.52 -11.47
C ARG A 311 -18.39 7.76 -10.82
N GLY A 312 -19.27 8.43 -11.56
CA GLY A 312 -19.96 9.64 -11.10
C GLY A 312 -19.07 10.88 -11.02
N ALA A 313 -17.82 10.82 -11.51
CA ALA A 313 -16.98 12.00 -11.62
C ALA A 313 -17.59 13.01 -12.59
N THR A 314 -17.59 14.28 -12.18
CA THR A 314 -18.13 15.40 -12.96
C THR A 314 -17.20 16.60 -12.85
N GLY A 315 -17.35 17.56 -13.74
CA GLY A 315 -16.52 18.77 -13.81
C GLY A 315 -15.57 18.75 -15.00
N ALA A 316 -14.72 19.78 -15.10
CA ALA A 316 -13.84 19.97 -16.26
C ALA A 316 -12.69 18.95 -16.34
N TRP A 317 -12.35 18.30 -15.22
CA TRP A 317 -11.27 17.33 -15.12
C TRP A 317 -11.80 16.03 -14.54
N ILE A 318 -11.68 14.95 -15.29
CA ILE A 318 -12.16 13.64 -14.89
C ILE A 318 -10.97 12.80 -14.44
N PRO A 319 -10.92 12.37 -13.16
CA PRO A 319 -9.94 11.41 -12.70
C PRO A 319 -10.24 10.03 -13.27
N GLY A 320 -9.18 9.27 -13.53
CA GLY A 320 -9.33 7.90 -13.99
C GLY A 320 -7.99 7.27 -14.37
N TYR A 321 -8.09 6.26 -15.23
CA TYR A 321 -6.99 5.39 -15.58
C TYR A 321 -7.01 5.03 -17.07
N ALA A 322 -5.83 4.93 -17.68
CA ALA A 322 -5.64 4.37 -19.02
C ALA A 322 -4.22 3.79 -19.16
N ASP A 323 -4.12 2.59 -19.72
CA ASP A 323 -2.85 1.97 -20.14
C ASP A 323 -1.72 1.96 -19.08
N GLY A 324 -2.06 1.67 -17.81
CA GLY A 324 -1.08 1.65 -16.71
C GLY A 324 -0.83 3.00 -16.06
N TYR A 325 -1.46 4.07 -16.54
CA TYR A 325 -1.34 5.42 -15.99
C TYR A 325 -2.65 5.85 -15.31
N SER A 326 -2.51 6.60 -14.22
CA SER A 326 -3.61 7.27 -13.54
C SER A 326 -3.45 8.78 -13.63
N GLY A 327 -4.55 9.51 -13.59
CA GLY A 327 -4.50 10.96 -13.55
C GLY A 327 -5.81 11.61 -13.94
N TRP A 328 -5.72 12.81 -14.49
CA TRP A 328 -6.87 13.60 -14.92
C TRP A 328 -6.81 13.91 -16.40
N VAL A 329 -7.95 13.80 -17.06
CA VAL A 329 -8.17 14.24 -18.45
C VAL A 329 -9.22 15.33 -18.49
N ALA A 330 -9.18 16.18 -19.52
CA ALA A 330 -10.22 17.17 -19.73
C ALA A 330 -11.53 16.49 -20.17
N SER A 331 -12.63 16.81 -19.50
CA SER A 331 -13.94 16.14 -19.70
C SER A 331 -14.53 16.35 -21.09
N GLU A 332 -14.14 17.42 -21.78
CA GLU A 332 -14.67 17.80 -23.09
C GLU A 332 -14.23 16.87 -24.23
N TRP A 333 -13.26 15.97 -23.96
CA TRP A 333 -12.67 15.04 -24.93
C TRP A 333 -12.91 13.56 -24.58
N LEU A 334 -13.90 13.30 -23.71
CA LEU A 334 -14.35 11.97 -23.29
C LEU A 334 -15.74 11.62 -23.82
#